data_AF-A0A3D0YR72-F1
#
_entry.id   AF-A0A3D0YR72-F1
#
_cell.length_a   1.000
_cell.length_b   1.000
_cell.length_c   1.000
_cell.angle_alpha   90.00
_cell.angle_beta   90.00
_cell.angle_gamma   90.00
#
_symmetry.space_group_name_H-M   'P 1'
#
loop_
_entity.id
_entity.type
_entity.pdbx_description
1 polymer ?
#
loop_
_entity_poly.entity_id
_entity_poly.type
_entity_poly.pdbx_seq_one_letter_code
_entity_poly.pdbx_strand_id
1 'polypeptide(L)'
;NWPDDNAPDKHRYRGSLVVGKEHALVDGLELYPANNEMLPNLSKPLDITQHQKLHTEMLLAHTNWWRSTRKALYDPRPFSVGKKDKHPVRLTAMDWRPSKIMHADNKHPSSQPVIEQQKLLDLLRGLQQSDFRQQYPAHSGSWSVNILRPGRYQIKASLLPTNIDDRWKKLAALRGGRAFIRIGQNLVQLQLVKGATSVTVQADADAGITDLECWFTGQLAVERELGAFFVEIQRIGDKKFNLKAKPE
;
A
#
# COMPACT_ATOMS: atom_id res chain seq x y z
N ASN A 1 0.57 2.48 7.01
CA ASN A 1 -0.58 3.40 6.97
C ASN A 1 -1.22 3.47 8.32
N TRP A 2 -1.48 4.68 8.79
CA TRP A 2 -2.16 4.92 10.06
C TRP A 2 -3.57 4.34 9.98
N PRO A 3 -4.03 3.64 11.04
CA PRO A 3 -5.40 3.15 11.09
C PRO A 3 -6.32 4.37 11.24
N ASP A 4 -7.10 4.59 10.19
CA ASP A 4 -8.28 5.46 10.15
C ASP A 4 -7.98 6.98 10.08
N ASP A 5 -9.03 7.81 10.12
CA ASP A 5 -9.05 9.29 9.99
C ASP A 5 -8.21 10.07 11.03
N ASN A 6 -7.34 9.38 11.77
CA ASN A 6 -6.43 10.00 12.72
C ASN A 6 -5.29 10.72 11.99
N ALA A 7 -5.26 12.05 12.15
CA ALA A 7 -4.19 12.87 11.61
C ALA A 7 -2.82 12.38 12.13
N PRO A 8 -1.83 12.13 11.24
CA PRO A 8 -0.44 11.82 11.58
C PRO A 8 0.14 12.61 12.76
N ASP A 9 -0.28 13.86 12.95
CA ASP A 9 0.16 14.71 14.06
C ASP A 9 -0.12 14.11 15.45
N LYS A 10 -1.19 13.31 15.61
CA LYS A 10 -1.52 12.62 16.87
C LYS A 10 -0.49 11.53 17.21
N HIS A 11 0.20 11.01 16.20
CA HIS A 11 1.14 9.92 16.35
C HIS A 11 2.59 10.34 16.18
N ARG A 12 2.86 11.65 16.07
CA ARG A 12 4.19 12.16 15.71
C ARG A 12 5.32 11.63 16.59
N TYR A 13 5.07 11.46 17.88
CA TYR A 13 6.09 10.97 18.81
C TYR A 13 6.04 9.45 19.02
N ARG A 14 4.97 8.75 18.63
CA ARG A 14 4.80 7.33 18.97
C ARG A 14 5.81 6.47 18.21
N GLY A 15 6.59 5.68 18.95
CA GLY A 15 7.67 4.85 18.41
C GLY A 15 8.83 5.68 17.87
N SER A 16 8.98 6.93 18.30
CA SER A 16 10.06 7.81 17.82
C SER A 16 11.31 7.66 18.69
N LEU A 17 12.48 7.68 18.03
CA LEU A 17 13.78 7.77 18.67
C LEU A 17 14.53 8.94 18.03
N VAL A 18 14.79 9.97 18.82
CA VAL A 18 15.53 11.17 18.38
C VAL A 18 16.88 11.14 19.06
N VAL A 19 17.95 10.94 18.31
CA VAL A 19 19.30 10.82 18.87
C VAL A 19 20.12 12.07 18.53
N GLY A 20 20.63 12.73 19.56
CA GLY A 20 21.66 13.76 19.49
C GLY A 20 23.04 13.19 19.81
N LYS A 21 24.04 14.06 20.01
CA LYS A 21 25.43 13.64 20.28
C LYS A 21 25.61 12.87 21.59
N GLU A 22 24.87 13.26 22.63
CA GLU A 22 25.04 12.74 24.00
C GLU A 22 23.73 12.25 24.62
N HIS A 23 22.61 12.40 23.90
CA HIS A 23 21.28 12.16 24.46
C HIS A 23 20.34 11.59 23.41
N ALA A 24 19.35 10.85 23.86
CA ALA A 24 18.26 10.34 23.06
C ALA A 24 16.91 10.63 23.73
N LEU A 25 15.93 11.03 22.92
CA LEU A 25 14.55 11.22 23.33
C LEU A 25 13.72 10.08 22.73
N VAL A 26 13.04 9.32 23.59
CA VAL A 26 12.16 8.21 23.21
C VAL A 26 10.72 8.63 23.44
N ASP A 27 9.88 8.41 22.42
CA ASP A 27 8.45 8.68 22.44
C ASP A 27 8.05 10.13 22.77
N GLY A 28 8.99 11.07 22.68
CA GLY A 28 8.79 12.46 23.11
C GLY A 28 8.66 12.61 24.63
N LEU A 29 8.84 11.52 25.39
CA LEU A 29 8.60 11.48 26.83
C LEU A 29 9.91 11.28 27.57
N GLU A 30 10.68 10.24 27.26
CA GLU A 30 11.80 9.79 28.08
C GLU A 30 13.14 10.24 27.49
N LEU A 31 14.06 10.66 28.35
CA LEU A 31 15.40 11.10 27.97
C LEU A 31 16.44 10.07 28.45
N TYR A 32 17.38 9.73 27.58
CA TYR A 32 18.45 8.78 27.86
C TYR A 32 19.80 9.38 27.46
N PRO A 33 20.91 8.99 28.11
CA PRO A 33 22.24 9.31 27.60
C PRO A 33 22.51 8.48 26.33
N ALA A 34 23.25 9.07 25.40
CA ALA A 34 23.78 8.41 24.21
C ALA A 34 25.29 8.63 24.13
N ASN A 35 26.00 7.73 23.45
CA ASN A 35 27.43 7.89 23.21
C ASN A 35 27.69 8.65 21.90
N ASN A 36 28.97 8.93 21.62
CA ASN A 36 29.42 9.60 20.39
C ASN A 36 29.10 8.82 19.10
N GLU A 37 28.71 7.55 19.20
CA GLU A 37 28.26 6.70 18.09
C GLU A 37 26.73 6.74 17.91
N MET A 38 26.03 7.64 18.62
CA MET A 38 24.58 7.79 18.59
C MET A 38 23.85 6.52 19.07
N LEU A 39 24.46 5.76 19.97
CA LEU A 39 23.84 4.61 20.61
C LEU A 39 23.28 5.02 21.98
N PRO A 40 21.94 5.01 22.16
CA PRO A 40 21.33 5.34 23.44
C PRO A 40 21.49 4.21 24.46
N ASN A 41 21.78 4.56 25.71
CA ASN A 41 21.71 3.62 26.83
C ASN A 41 20.32 3.66 27.47
N LEU A 42 19.42 2.83 26.95
CA LEU A 42 18.01 2.75 27.38
C LEU A 42 17.83 2.17 28.81
N SER A 43 18.91 1.71 29.46
CA SER A 43 18.85 1.22 30.85
C SER A 43 18.98 2.33 31.91
N LYS A 44 19.31 3.56 31.50
CA LYS A 44 19.58 4.68 32.42
C LYS A 44 18.79 5.93 32.01
N PRO A 45 17.48 6.01 32.33
CA PRO A 45 16.71 7.21 32.05
C PRO A 45 17.24 8.41 32.85
N LEU A 46 17.24 9.59 32.24
CA LEU A 46 17.59 10.85 32.87
C LEU A 46 16.33 11.50 33.45
N ASP A 47 16.48 12.17 34.60
CA ASP A 47 15.41 12.95 35.20
C ASP A 47 15.13 14.20 34.36
N ILE A 48 13.94 14.26 33.75
CA ILE A 48 13.50 15.35 32.89
C ILE A 48 13.43 16.68 33.66
N THR A 49 13.10 16.66 34.95
CA THR A 49 13.00 17.89 35.75
C THR A 49 14.36 18.58 35.88
N GLN A 50 15.43 17.80 35.89
CA GLN A 50 16.81 18.30 35.91
C GLN A 50 17.34 18.64 34.50
N HIS A 51 16.71 18.10 33.45
CA HIS A 51 17.13 18.26 32.04
C HIS A 51 16.07 18.94 31.18
N GLN A 52 15.22 19.79 31.76
CA GLN A 52 14.03 20.36 31.10
C GLN A 52 14.35 21.13 29.82
N LYS A 53 15.44 21.90 29.83
CA LYS A 53 15.90 22.66 28.66
C LYS A 53 16.26 21.73 27.49
N LEU A 54 17.06 20.70 27.77
CA LEU A 54 17.48 19.71 26.78
C LEU A 54 16.29 18.92 26.22
N HIS A 55 15.38 18.48 27.10
CA HIS A 55 14.13 17.81 26.69
C HIS A 55 13.31 18.69 25.74
N THR A 56 13.14 19.97 26.07
CA THR A 56 12.42 20.94 25.23
C THR A 56 13.09 21.16 23.89
N GLU A 57 14.42 21.28 23.86
CA GLU A 57 15.20 21.44 22.62
C GLU A 57 15.05 20.23 21.69
N MET A 58 15.16 19.00 22.23
CA MET A 58 14.99 17.78 21.45
C MET A 58 13.55 17.62 20.94
N LEU A 59 12.55 17.95 21.76
CA LEU A 59 11.15 17.98 21.34
C LEU A 59 10.90 18.97 20.21
N LEU A 60 11.50 20.16 20.29
CA LEU A 60 11.37 21.19 19.26
C LEU A 60 12.06 20.76 17.97
N ALA A 61 13.26 20.19 18.05
CA ALA A 61 13.99 19.65 16.91
C ALA A 61 13.18 18.55 16.20
N HIS A 62 12.62 17.60 16.96
CA HIS A 62 11.73 16.58 16.42
C HIS A 62 10.48 17.18 15.77
N THR A 63 9.86 18.18 16.41
CA THR A 63 8.65 18.84 15.87
C THR A 63 8.95 19.56 14.55
N ASN A 64 10.09 20.22 14.44
CA ASN A 64 10.51 20.90 13.22
C ASN A 64 10.83 19.90 12.11
N TRP A 65 11.55 18.82 12.43
CA TRP A 65 11.77 17.71 11.50
C TRP A 65 10.44 17.12 11.03
N TRP A 66 9.52 16.78 11.95
CA TRP A 66 8.20 16.25 11.64
C TRP A 66 7.43 17.17 10.68
N ARG A 67 7.39 18.48 10.95
CA ARG A 67 6.74 19.45 10.05
C ARG A 67 7.35 19.46 8.65
N SER A 68 8.68 19.33 8.55
CA SER A 68 9.38 19.30 7.26
C SER A 68 9.09 18.03 6.44
N THR A 69 8.92 16.88 7.10
CA THR A 69 8.71 15.58 6.44
C THR A 69 7.23 15.21 6.32
N ARG A 70 6.35 15.83 7.12
CA ARG A 70 4.91 15.57 7.18
C ARG A 70 4.27 15.48 5.81
N LYS A 71 4.59 16.40 4.90
CA LYS A 71 3.98 16.43 3.56
C LYS A 71 4.21 15.12 2.79
N ALA A 72 5.39 14.51 2.95
CA ALA A 72 5.72 13.24 2.30
C ALA A 72 4.95 12.04 2.88
N LEU A 73 4.41 12.14 4.10
CA LEU A 73 3.55 11.10 4.68
C LEU A 73 2.15 11.08 4.04
N TYR A 74 1.64 12.24 3.60
CA TYR A 74 0.34 12.35 2.94
C TYR A 74 0.42 12.13 1.43
N ASP A 75 1.60 12.31 0.84
CA ASP A 75 1.84 12.09 -0.58
C ASP A 75 3.01 11.12 -0.76
N PRO A 76 2.77 9.80 -0.56
CA PRO A 76 3.81 8.81 -0.80
C PRO A 76 4.28 8.92 -2.25
N ARG A 77 5.55 8.64 -2.51
CA ARG A 77 6.06 8.74 -3.88
C ARG A 77 5.37 7.71 -4.78
N PRO A 78 4.86 8.12 -5.96
CA PRO A 78 4.24 7.19 -6.89
C PRO A 78 5.28 6.27 -7.53
N PHE A 79 4.89 5.03 -7.83
CA PHE A 79 5.74 4.08 -8.54
C PHE A 79 5.88 4.51 -10.01
N SER A 80 7.11 4.71 -10.47
CA SER A 80 7.35 5.10 -11.86
C SER A 80 7.20 3.91 -12.81
N VAL A 81 6.22 3.97 -13.70
CA VAL A 81 5.88 2.90 -14.65
C VAL A 81 6.06 3.37 -16.09
N GLY A 82 6.51 2.49 -16.99
CA GLY A 82 6.74 2.82 -18.40
C GLY A 82 8.12 3.40 -18.69
N LYS A 83 9.13 3.01 -17.91
CA LYS A 83 10.54 3.31 -18.18
C LYS A 83 10.99 2.73 -19.53
N LYS A 84 12.09 3.27 -20.08
CA LYS A 84 12.63 2.87 -21.40
C LYS A 84 13.12 1.41 -21.42
N ASP A 85 13.61 0.91 -20.29
CA ASP A 85 14.09 -0.46 -20.09
C ASP A 85 12.99 -1.52 -20.21
N LYS A 86 11.72 -1.11 -20.30
CA LYS A 86 10.52 -1.97 -20.40
C LYS A 86 10.40 -2.98 -19.25
N HIS A 87 11.08 -2.81 -18.12
CA HIS A 87 10.94 -3.75 -17.01
C HIS A 87 9.54 -3.64 -16.37
N PRO A 88 8.92 -4.77 -16.01
CA PRO A 88 7.67 -4.75 -15.25
C PRO A 88 7.92 -4.16 -13.86
N VAL A 89 7.03 -3.26 -13.44
CA VAL A 89 7.00 -2.78 -12.06
C VAL A 89 6.15 -3.75 -11.25
N ARG A 90 6.69 -4.22 -10.13
CA ARG A 90 6.00 -5.11 -9.21
C ARG A 90 5.54 -4.32 -7.99
N LEU A 91 4.28 -4.47 -7.65
CA LEU A 91 3.60 -3.77 -6.57
C LEU A 91 3.04 -4.79 -5.60
N THR A 92 3.04 -4.44 -4.31
CA THR A 92 2.52 -5.30 -3.24
C THR A 92 1.49 -4.56 -2.40
N ALA A 93 0.63 -5.28 -1.70
CA ALA A 93 -0.35 -4.69 -0.80
C ALA A 93 0.25 -3.94 0.39
N MET A 94 1.56 -4.09 0.66
CA MET A 94 2.25 -3.27 1.67
C MET A 94 2.28 -1.78 1.26
N ASP A 95 2.24 -1.52 -0.05
CA ASP A 95 2.25 -0.18 -0.64
C ASP A 95 0.84 0.36 -0.92
N TRP A 96 -0.20 -0.35 -0.49
CA TRP A 96 -1.57 0.11 -0.66
C TRP A 96 -1.78 1.46 0.03
N ARG A 97 -2.60 2.28 -0.60
CA ARG A 97 -3.24 3.46 -0.04
C ARG A 97 -4.71 3.13 0.20
N PRO A 98 -5.44 4.01 0.90
CA PRO A 98 -6.90 3.90 0.97
C PRO A 98 -7.51 3.60 -0.39
N SER A 99 -8.38 2.60 -0.38
CA SER A 99 -9.12 2.23 -1.58
C SER A 99 -10.03 3.37 -2.00
N LYS A 100 -10.19 3.54 -3.31
CA LYS A 100 -11.10 4.52 -3.91
C LYS A 100 -12.33 3.85 -4.52
N ILE A 101 -12.57 2.57 -4.26
CA ILE A 101 -13.82 1.90 -4.63
C ILE A 101 -14.81 1.99 -3.48
N MET A 102 -16.09 1.96 -3.85
CA MET A 102 -17.19 1.78 -2.92
C MET A 102 -17.64 0.34 -3.01
N HIS A 103 -17.83 -0.30 -1.85
CA HIS A 103 -18.45 -1.62 -1.80
C HIS A 103 -19.88 -1.58 -2.29
N ALA A 104 -20.38 -2.76 -2.68
CA ALA A 104 -21.80 -2.96 -2.99
C ALA A 104 -22.74 -2.52 -1.85
N ASP A 105 -22.28 -2.50 -0.59
CA ASP A 105 -23.02 -2.02 0.58
C ASP A 105 -22.79 -0.53 0.91
N ASN A 106 -22.22 0.24 -0.02
CA ASN A 106 -21.82 1.66 0.13
C ASN A 106 -20.82 1.94 1.26
N LYS A 107 -20.10 0.93 1.76
CA LYS A 107 -18.99 1.15 2.69
C LYS A 107 -17.68 1.24 1.94
N HIS A 108 -16.72 2.00 2.47
CA HIS A 108 -15.36 1.94 1.95
C HIS A 108 -14.67 0.67 2.42
N PRO A 109 -13.86 0.02 1.58
CA PRO A 109 -13.00 -1.06 2.02
C PRO A 109 -12.09 -0.61 3.12
N SER A 110 -12.00 -1.46 4.15
CA SER A 110 -10.91 -1.36 5.10
C SER A 110 -9.62 -1.53 4.30
N SER A 111 -8.87 -0.44 4.14
CA SER A 111 -7.56 -0.47 3.50
C SER A 111 -6.47 -0.74 4.52
N GLN A 112 -6.78 -1.45 5.62
CA GLN A 112 -5.77 -1.73 6.62
C GLN A 112 -4.66 -2.54 5.93
N PRO A 113 -3.43 -2.03 5.88
CA PRO A 113 -2.40 -2.70 5.11
C PRO A 113 -2.15 -4.09 5.71
N VAL A 114 -2.08 -5.12 4.84
CA VAL A 114 -1.55 -6.42 5.22
C VAL A 114 -0.03 -6.29 5.22
N ILE A 115 0.51 -5.75 6.31
CA ILE A 115 1.94 -5.38 6.41
C ILE A 115 2.84 -6.61 6.55
N GLU A 116 2.30 -7.75 7.00
CA GLU A 116 3.09 -8.94 7.32
C GLU A 116 2.75 -10.12 6.40
N GLN A 117 3.79 -10.75 5.84
CA GLN A 117 3.66 -11.91 4.98
C GLN A 117 2.90 -13.06 5.66
N GLN A 118 3.13 -13.30 6.94
CA GLN A 118 2.44 -14.36 7.68
C GLN A 118 0.93 -14.09 7.78
N LYS A 119 0.53 -12.85 8.09
CA LYS A 119 -0.88 -12.45 8.11
C LYS A 119 -1.56 -12.63 6.76
N LEU A 120 -0.84 -12.34 5.67
CA LEU A 120 -1.34 -12.62 4.32
C LEU A 120 -1.55 -14.13 4.10
N LEU A 121 -0.58 -14.96 4.48
CA LEU A 121 -0.72 -16.41 4.32
C LEU A 121 -1.86 -16.98 5.16
N ASP A 122 -2.04 -16.50 6.39
CA ASP A 122 -3.13 -16.93 7.27
C ASP A 122 -4.48 -16.49 6.75
N LEU A 123 -4.58 -15.27 6.21
CA LEU A 123 -5.75 -14.81 5.46
C LEU A 123 -6.07 -15.76 4.30
N LEU A 124 -5.11 -16.04 3.43
CA LEU A 124 -5.33 -16.91 2.26
C LEU A 124 -5.71 -18.34 2.65
N ARG A 125 -5.17 -18.88 3.75
CA ARG A 125 -5.58 -20.16 4.33
C ARG A 125 -7.02 -20.10 4.84
N GLY A 126 -7.38 -19.04 5.57
CA GLY A 126 -8.73 -18.79 6.05
C GLY A 126 -9.74 -18.74 4.90
N LEU A 127 -9.41 -18.07 3.79
CA LEU A 127 -10.28 -17.98 2.59
C LEU A 127 -10.57 -19.34 1.91
N GLN A 128 -9.84 -20.40 2.27
CA GLN A 128 -10.19 -21.77 1.83
C GLN A 128 -11.42 -22.31 2.56
N GLN A 129 -11.69 -21.83 3.78
CA GLN A 129 -12.81 -22.22 4.64
C GLN A 129 -14.03 -21.34 4.37
N SER A 130 -15.25 -21.91 4.42
CA SER A 130 -16.46 -21.18 4.06
C SER A 130 -16.83 -20.10 5.08
N ASP A 131 -16.77 -20.44 6.36
CA ASP A 131 -17.22 -19.58 7.46
C ASP A 131 -16.35 -18.33 7.59
N PHE A 132 -15.04 -18.50 7.42
CA PHE A 132 -14.10 -17.39 7.40
C PHE A 132 -14.45 -16.37 6.29
N ARG A 133 -14.79 -16.82 5.08
CA ARG A 133 -15.20 -15.92 3.97
C ARG A 133 -16.49 -15.15 4.27
N GLN A 134 -17.37 -15.70 5.11
CA GLN A 134 -18.60 -15.03 5.51
C GLN A 134 -18.35 -13.94 6.56
N GLN A 135 -17.31 -14.11 7.39
CA GLN A 135 -17.00 -13.16 8.45
C GLN A 135 -15.99 -12.10 8.00
N TYR A 136 -15.09 -12.43 7.07
CA TYR A 136 -14.00 -11.54 6.70
C TYR A 136 -14.50 -10.29 5.96
N PRO A 137 -14.17 -9.08 6.43
CA PRO A 137 -14.63 -7.85 5.81
C PRO A 137 -14.02 -7.68 4.43
N ALA A 138 -14.66 -6.84 3.64
CA ALA A 138 -14.14 -6.48 2.35
C ALA A 138 -12.88 -5.61 2.51
N HIS A 139 -11.90 -5.86 1.62
CA HIS A 139 -10.52 -5.50 1.88
C HIS A 139 -9.78 -5.25 0.58
N SER A 140 -9.37 -4.00 0.33
CA SER A 140 -8.64 -3.63 -0.88
C SER A 140 -7.90 -2.31 -0.68
N GLY A 141 -7.05 -1.97 -1.64
CA GLY A 141 -6.32 -0.71 -1.64
C GLY A 141 -5.87 -0.31 -3.04
N SER A 142 -5.43 0.93 -3.15
CA SER A 142 -4.93 1.52 -4.40
C SER A 142 -3.42 1.70 -4.36
N TRP A 143 -2.76 1.71 -5.52
CA TRP A 143 -1.38 2.16 -5.66
C TRP A 143 -1.36 3.44 -6.46
N SER A 144 -0.55 4.41 -6.04
CA SER A 144 -0.26 5.54 -6.91
C SER A 144 0.91 5.22 -7.82
N VAL A 145 0.68 5.40 -9.10
CA VAL A 145 1.64 5.13 -10.16
C VAL A 145 1.86 6.41 -10.96
N ASN A 146 3.11 6.68 -11.32
CA ASN A 146 3.47 7.75 -12.24
C ASN A 146 3.74 7.11 -13.60
N ILE A 147 2.80 7.29 -14.52
CA ILE A 147 2.89 6.81 -15.89
C ILE A 147 3.82 7.74 -16.64
N LEU A 148 5.07 7.32 -16.84
CA LEU A 148 6.09 8.14 -17.48
C LEU A 148 5.85 8.33 -18.98
N ARG A 149 5.16 7.39 -19.62
CA ARG A 149 4.91 7.38 -21.07
C ARG A 149 3.47 6.96 -21.32
N PRO A 150 2.66 7.75 -22.04
CA PRO A 150 1.32 7.31 -22.37
C PRO A 150 1.42 6.07 -23.26
N GLY A 151 0.46 5.16 -23.16
CA GLY A 151 0.48 3.94 -23.96
C GLY A 151 -0.42 2.86 -23.42
N ARG A 152 -0.23 1.67 -23.97
CA ARG A 152 -0.93 0.46 -23.57
C ARG A 152 -0.08 -0.33 -22.59
N TYR A 153 -0.72 -0.75 -21.51
CA TYR A 153 -0.11 -1.42 -20.38
C TYR A 153 -0.71 -2.80 -20.20
N GLN A 154 0.15 -3.80 -19.97
CA GLN A 154 -0.25 -5.09 -19.46
C GLN A 154 -0.22 -5.03 -17.94
N ILE A 155 -1.33 -5.39 -17.31
CA ILE A 155 -1.49 -5.41 -15.85
C ILE A 155 -1.87 -6.83 -15.46
N LYS A 156 -1.05 -7.44 -14.61
CA LYS A 156 -1.28 -8.77 -14.05
C LYS A 156 -1.54 -8.66 -12.56
N ALA A 157 -2.67 -9.17 -12.09
CA ALA A 157 -3.10 -9.07 -10.70
C ALA A 157 -3.30 -10.46 -10.08
N SER A 158 -2.88 -10.65 -8.83
CA SER A 158 -2.92 -11.94 -8.14
C SER A 158 -2.94 -11.82 -6.61
N LEU A 159 -3.24 -12.92 -5.91
CA LEU A 159 -3.21 -13.01 -4.45
C LEU A 159 -1.82 -13.36 -3.89
N LEU A 160 -0.97 -13.97 -4.71
CA LEU A 160 0.44 -14.28 -4.42
C LEU A 160 1.33 -13.86 -5.59
N PRO A 161 2.67 -13.77 -5.43
CA PRO A 161 3.58 -13.50 -6.54
C PRO A 161 3.39 -14.49 -7.68
N THR A 162 3.74 -14.11 -8.90
CA THR A 162 3.49 -14.94 -10.08
C THR A 162 4.43 -16.13 -10.22
N ASN A 163 5.61 -16.06 -9.60
CA ASN A 163 6.65 -17.08 -9.64
C ASN A 163 6.68 -17.82 -8.30
N ILE A 164 5.59 -18.55 -8.02
CA ILE A 164 5.44 -19.33 -6.78
C ILE A 164 5.65 -20.82 -7.02
N ASP A 165 6.23 -21.48 -6.01
CA ASP A 165 6.32 -22.94 -5.95
C ASP A 165 4.94 -23.60 -6.05
N ASP A 166 4.91 -24.85 -6.54
CA ASP A 166 3.68 -25.64 -6.67
C ASP A 166 2.89 -25.79 -5.37
N ARG A 167 3.59 -25.87 -4.23
CA ARG A 167 2.97 -25.95 -2.89
C ARG A 167 2.06 -24.75 -2.57
N TRP A 168 2.28 -23.59 -3.19
CA TRP A 168 1.51 -22.38 -2.95
C TRP A 168 0.39 -22.17 -3.97
N LYS A 169 0.35 -22.93 -5.07
CA LYS A 169 -0.66 -22.76 -6.14
C LYS A 169 -2.09 -22.87 -5.64
N LYS A 170 -2.35 -23.80 -4.70
CA LYS A 170 -3.68 -23.95 -4.09
C LYS A 170 -4.12 -22.70 -3.31
N LEU A 171 -3.19 -22.04 -2.61
CA LEU A 171 -3.47 -20.81 -1.87
C LEU A 171 -3.60 -19.60 -2.79
N ALA A 172 -2.90 -19.59 -3.92
CA ALA A 172 -3.01 -18.55 -4.94
C ALA A 172 -4.28 -18.65 -5.81
N ALA A 173 -4.98 -19.79 -5.77
CA ALA A 173 -6.09 -20.08 -6.65
C ALA A 173 -7.29 -19.15 -6.37
N LEU A 174 -7.69 -18.40 -7.40
CA LEU A 174 -8.87 -17.56 -7.41
C LEU A 174 -10.14 -18.43 -7.49
N ARG A 175 -11.17 -17.99 -6.80
CA ARG A 175 -12.53 -18.51 -6.98
C ARG A 175 -13.19 -17.85 -8.20
N GLY A 176 -14.26 -18.47 -8.70
CA GLY A 176 -15.09 -17.85 -9.73
C GLY A 176 -15.73 -16.56 -9.21
N GLY A 177 -15.93 -15.60 -10.11
CA GLY A 177 -16.34 -14.23 -9.77
C GLY A 177 -15.96 -13.27 -10.87
N ARG A 178 -15.68 -12.01 -10.55
CA ARG A 178 -15.19 -11.00 -11.52
C ARG A 178 -13.90 -10.38 -11.03
N ALA A 179 -13.03 -10.00 -11.96
CA ALA A 179 -11.89 -9.15 -11.68
C ALA A 179 -12.09 -7.78 -12.29
N PHE A 180 -11.63 -6.77 -11.57
CA PHE A 180 -11.70 -5.37 -11.94
C PHE A 180 -10.32 -4.77 -11.82
N ILE A 181 -9.90 -4.07 -12.86
CA ILE A 181 -8.61 -3.38 -12.91
C ILE A 181 -8.86 -1.97 -13.40
N ARG A 182 -8.63 -1.00 -12.51
CA ARG A 182 -8.76 0.43 -12.79
C ARG A 182 -7.39 1.07 -12.84
N ILE A 183 -7.09 1.80 -13.91
CA ILE A 183 -5.92 2.67 -14.02
C ILE A 183 -6.37 4.05 -14.51
N GLY A 184 -6.34 5.03 -13.61
CA GLY A 184 -6.96 6.33 -13.86
C GLY A 184 -8.44 6.21 -14.17
N GLN A 185 -8.84 6.70 -15.34
CA GLN A 185 -10.25 6.64 -15.78
C GLN A 185 -10.62 5.32 -16.46
N ASN A 186 -9.63 4.46 -16.79
CA ASN A 186 -9.89 3.22 -17.51
C ASN A 186 -10.18 2.10 -16.52
N LEU A 187 -11.39 1.55 -16.58
CA LEU A 187 -11.81 0.36 -15.84
C LEU A 187 -12.01 -0.82 -16.81
N VAL A 188 -11.31 -1.93 -16.54
CA VAL A 188 -11.51 -3.19 -17.25
C VAL A 188 -12.15 -4.20 -16.30
N GLN A 189 -13.20 -4.86 -16.75
CA GLN A 189 -13.87 -5.94 -16.04
C GLN A 189 -13.75 -7.24 -16.83
N LEU A 190 -13.49 -8.35 -16.13
CA LEU A 190 -13.45 -9.69 -16.73
C LEU A 190 -14.06 -10.74 -15.80
N GLN A 191 -14.53 -11.83 -16.39
CA GLN A 191 -14.99 -13.01 -15.66
C GLN A 191 -13.78 -13.81 -15.14
N LEU A 192 -13.82 -14.19 -13.86
CA LEU A 192 -12.81 -15.06 -13.25
C LEU A 192 -13.12 -16.53 -13.50
N VAL A 193 -12.14 -17.23 -14.02
CA VAL A 193 -12.13 -18.70 -14.11
C VAL A 193 -11.64 -19.26 -12.77
N LYS A 194 -12.43 -20.14 -12.16
CA LYS A 194 -12.06 -20.81 -10.91
C LYS A 194 -10.76 -21.60 -11.09
N GLY A 195 -9.84 -21.45 -10.16
CA GLY A 195 -8.53 -22.12 -10.16
C GLY A 195 -7.41 -21.31 -10.82
N ALA A 196 -7.71 -20.20 -11.51
CA ALA A 196 -6.68 -19.31 -12.02
C ALA A 196 -5.87 -18.70 -10.86
N THR A 197 -4.55 -18.56 -11.01
CA THR A 197 -3.69 -17.96 -9.96
C THR A 197 -3.47 -16.46 -10.14
N SER A 198 -3.85 -15.93 -11.30
CA SER A 198 -3.72 -14.51 -11.65
C SER A 198 -4.67 -14.17 -12.80
N VAL A 199 -4.91 -12.88 -12.99
CA VAL A 199 -5.56 -12.32 -14.18
C VAL A 199 -4.61 -11.39 -14.89
N THR A 200 -4.70 -11.30 -16.22
CA THR A 200 -3.93 -10.35 -17.02
C THR A 200 -4.86 -9.59 -17.94
N VAL A 201 -4.75 -8.26 -17.94
CA VAL A 201 -5.49 -7.36 -18.83
C VAL A 201 -4.55 -6.42 -19.55
N GLN A 202 -5.07 -5.80 -20.60
CA GLN A 202 -4.39 -4.71 -21.29
C GLN A 202 -5.27 -3.46 -21.24
N ALA A 203 -4.73 -2.38 -20.70
CA ALA A 203 -5.45 -1.11 -20.55
C ALA A 203 -4.56 0.05 -21.04
N ASP A 204 -5.19 1.08 -21.62
CA ASP A 204 -4.49 2.31 -21.98
C ASP A 204 -4.31 3.19 -20.74
N ALA A 205 -3.24 3.96 -20.69
CA ALA A 205 -2.98 4.93 -19.62
C ALA A 205 -2.37 6.21 -20.19
N ASP A 206 -2.82 7.35 -19.66
CA ASP A 206 -2.24 8.67 -19.91
C ASP A 206 -0.99 8.87 -19.07
N ALA A 207 -0.12 9.77 -19.53
CA ALA A 207 1.04 10.17 -18.74
C ALA A 207 0.61 10.96 -17.50
N GLY A 208 1.37 10.81 -16.42
CA GLY A 208 1.15 11.50 -15.16
C GLY A 208 0.86 10.57 -14.00
N ILE A 209 0.62 11.18 -12.84
CA ILE A 209 0.31 10.49 -11.59
C ILE A 209 -1.16 10.08 -11.62
N THR A 210 -1.43 8.81 -11.36
CA THR A 210 -2.78 8.25 -11.29
C THR A 210 -2.84 7.10 -10.28
N ASP A 211 -4.04 6.69 -9.91
CA ASP A 211 -4.24 5.46 -9.14
C ASP A 211 -4.38 4.24 -10.05
N LEU A 212 -3.82 3.14 -9.56
CA LEU A 212 -4.04 1.78 -10.03
C LEU A 212 -4.75 1.02 -8.91
N GLU A 213 -5.81 0.31 -9.23
CA GLU A 213 -6.58 -0.46 -8.25
C GLU A 213 -7.08 -1.75 -8.89
N CYS A 214 -6.85 -2.87 -8.23
CA CYS A 214 -7.14 -4.20 -8.74
C CYS A 214 -7.87 -4.99 -7.66
N TRP A 215 -9.07 -5.50 -7.96
CA TRP A 215 -9.85 -6.28 -6.99
C TRP A 215 -10.66 -7.38 -7.65
N PHE A 216 -11.09 -8.32 -6.81
CA PHE A 216 -11.81 -9.52 -7.17
C PHE A 216 -13.12 -9.61 -6.38
N THR A 217 -14.17 -10.04 -7.03
CA THR A 217 -15.41 -10.50 -6.37
C THR A 217 -15.44 -12.02 -6.31
N GLY A 218 -16.32 -12.58 -5.48
CA GLY A 218 -16.49 -14.03 -5.30
C GLY A 218 -15.40 -14.71 -4.47
N GLN A 219 -14.37 -13.96 -4.05
CA GLN A 219 -13.34 -14.44 -3.13
C GLN A 219 -13.85 -14.46 -1.69
N LEU A 220 -14.68 -13.46 -1.35
CA LEU A 220 -15.43 -13.34 -0.10
C LEU A 220 -16.92 -13.63 -0.33
N ALA A 221 -17.69 -13.78 0.74
CA ALA A 221 -19.15 -13.92 0.63
C ALA A 221 -19.85 -12.55 0.45
N VAL A 222 -21.09 -12.57 -0.04
CA VAL A 222 -21.97 -11.37 -0.15
C VAL A 222 -21.36 -10.28 -1.04
N GLU A 223 -20.86 -10.68 -2.22
CA GLU A 223 -20.26 -9.81 -3.25
C GLU A 223 -19.04 -8.96 -2.82
N ARG A 224 -18.60 -9.08 -1.56
CA ARG A 224 -17.47 -8.35 -1.01
C ARG A 224 -16.19 -8.54 -1.82
N GLU A 225 -15.47 -7.43 -1.93
CA GLU A 225 -14.28 -7.27 -2.74
C GLU A 225 -13.04 -7.65 -1.95
N LEU A 226 -12.17 -8.39 -2.63
CA LEU A 226 -10.82 -8.68 -2.17
C LEU A 226 -9.82 -8.08 -3.16
N GLY A 227 -8.98 -7.17 -2.69
CA GLY A 227 -7.92 -6.55 -3.47
C GLY A 227 -6.89 -7.59 -3.91
N ALA A 228 -6.26 -7.34 -5.06
CA ALA A 228 -5.09 -8.11 -5.46
C ALA A 228 -3.91 -7.75 -4.58
N PHE A 229 -3.27 -8.73 -3.95
CA PHE A 229 -2.12 -8.46 -3.08
C PHE A 229 -0.83 -8.21 -3.85
N PHE A 230 -0.76 -8.67 -5.09
CA PHE A 230 0.37 -8.47 -5.98
C PHE A 230 -0.10 -7.99 -7.35
N VAL A 231 0.60 -7.01 -7.90
CA VAL A 231 0.37 -6.52 -9.26
C VAL A 231 1.70 -6.37 -10.00
N GLU A 232 1.75 -6.85 -11.23
CA GLU A 232 2.81 -6.53 -12.18
C GLU A 232 2.24 -5.63 -13.27
N ILE A 233 2.90 -4.50 -13.56
CA ILE A 233 2.49 -3.57 -14.61
C ILE A 233 3.65 -3.22 -15.54
N GLN A 234 3.41 -3.33 -16.85
CA GLN A 234 4.42 -3.10 -17.89
C GLN A 234 3.81 -2.39 -19.10
N ARG A 235 4.52 -1.41 -19.67
CA ARG A 235 4.12 -0.81 -20.94
C ARG A 235 4.44 -1.79 -22.08
N ILE A 236 3.43 -2.13 -22.89
CA ILE A 236 3.54 -3.07 -24.00
C ILE A 236 3.43 -2.41 -25.38
N GLY A 237 3.01 -1.15 -25.46
CA GLY A 237 2.88 -0.47 -26.75
C GLY A 237 2.24 0.91 -26.64
N ASP A 238 1.86 1.45 -27.77
CA ASP A 238 1.09 2.70 -27.86
C ASP A 238 -0.39 2.44 -27.58
N LYS A 239 -1.13 3.51 -27.23
CA LYS A 239 -2.56 3.40 -26.92
C LYS A 239 -3.33 2.82 -28.10
N LYS A 240 -4.36 2.03 -27.82
CA LYS A 240 -5.31 1.60 -28.87
C LYS A 240 -6.34 2.67 -29.20
N PHE A 241 -6.70 3.53 -28.24
CA PHE A 241 -7.64 4.62 -28.46
C PHE A 241 -6.97 5.98 -28.20
N ASN A 242 -6.80 6.78 -29.27
CA ASN A 242 -6.41 8.19 -29.18
C ASN A 242 -7.68 9.03 -29.31
N LEU A 243 -8.36 9.33 -28.21
CA LEU A 243 -9.32 10.45 -28.17
C LEU A 243 -8.51 11.75 -28.10
N LYS A 244 -7.84 12.12 -29.19
CA LYS A 244 -7.52 13.53 -29.42
C LYS A 244 -8.81 14.16 -29.92
N ALA A 245 -9.53 14.86 -29.05
CA ALA A 245 -10.47 15.86 -29.54
C ALA A 245 -9.69 16.77 -30.48
N LYS A 246 -10.08 16.82 -31.76
CA LYS A 246 -9.57 17.86 -32.65
C LYS A 246 -10.02 19.20 -32.05
N PRO A 247 -9.12 20.17 -31.85
CA PRO A 247 -9.58 21.53 -31.60
C PRO A 247 -10.34 21.99 -32.85
N GLU A 248 -11.53 22.55 -32.64
CA GLU A 248 -12.25 23.36 -33.63
C GLU A 248 -11.50 24.67 -33.91
#